data_AF-F7S9J1-F1
#
_entry.id   AF-F7S9J1-F1
#
_cell.length_a   1.000
_cell.length_b   1.000
_cell.length_c   1.000
_cell.angle_alpha   90.00
_cell.angle_beta   90.00
_cell.angle_gamma   90.00
#
_symmetry.space_group_name_H-M   'P 1'
#
loop_
_entity.id
_entity.type
_entity.pdbx_description
1 polymer ?
#
loop_
_entity_poly.entity_id
_entity_poly.type
_entity_poly.pdbx_seq_one_letter_code
_entity_poly.pdbx_strand_id
1 'polypeptide(L)'
;LAVEAAEGTDAMLARAATLRRPGPGGVLVKLVKPGQERRADLPTLGVRTVRGAVEAGLRGIAFEAEGAILMDREAMVREAEAAGLFLLGIDPGAARWDEGKRE
;
A
#
# COMPACT_ATOMS: atom_id res chain seq x y z
N LEU A 1 -1.89 5.46 10.66
CA LEU A 1 -0.72 5.05 11.48
C LEU A 1 0.53 5.79 11.04
N ALA A 2 0.86 5.80 9.75
CA ALA A 2 1.99 6.57 9.20
C ALA A 2 1.66 7.08 7.79
N VAL A 3 2.48 8.02 7.31
CA VAL A 3 2.54 8.48 5.92
C VAL A 3 4.01 8.42 5.52
N GLU A 4 4.29 7.88 4.33
CA GLU A 4 5.64 7.78 3.79
C GLU A 4 6.20 9.17 3.48
N ALA A 5 7.39 9.48 3.98
CA ALA A 5 8.17 10.64 3.59
C ALA A 5 9.54 10.20 3.04
N ALA A 6 10.59 11.00 3.23
CA ALA A 6 11.90 10.75 2.65
C ALA A 6 12.57 9.45 3.13
N GLU A 7 12.07 8.83 4.22
CA GLU A 7 12.59 7.57 4.75
C GLU A 7 12.26 6.35 3.89
N GLY A 8 11.27 6.47 3.00
CA GLY A 8 10.81 5.37 2.14
C GLY A 8 9.90 4.35 2.85
N THR A 9 9.30 3.47 2.06
CA THR A 9 8.27 2.53 2.51
C THR A 9 8.73 1.61 3.65
N ASP A 10 9.95 1.05 3.57
CA ASP A 10 10.43 0.06 4.55
C ASP A 10 10.56 0.67 5.96
N ALA A 11 11.18 1.86 6.06
CA ALA A 11 11.30 2.58 7.33
C ALA A 11 9.96 3.08 7.84
N MET A 12 9.06 3.51 6.93
CA MET A 12 7.70 3.90 7.29
C MET A 12 6.90 2.72 7.87
N LEU A 13 7.01 1.51 7.32
CA LEU A 13 6.35 0.31 7.83
C LEU A 13 6.88 -0.09 9.21
N ALA A 14 8.20 -0.07 9.41
CA ALA A 14 8.82 -0.30 10.71
C ALA A 14 8.31 0.69 11.76
N ARG A 15 8.17 1.98 11.39
CA ARG A 15 7.57 3.01 12.25
C ARG A 15 6.08 2.77 12.49
N ALA A 16 5.32 2.33 11.49
CA ALA A 16 3.90 2.04 11.66
C ALA A 16 3.67 0.88 12.65
N ALA A 17 4.58 -0.09 12.70
CA ALA A 17 4.53 -1.21 13.63
C ALA A 17 4.54 -0.76 15.11
N THR A 18 5.30 0.30 15.43
CA THR A 18 5.39 0.85 16.80
C THR A 18 4.14 1.62 17.23
N LEU A 19 3.26 1.95 16.27
CA LEU A 19 2.05 2.74 16.49
C LEU A 19 0.77 1.89 16.49
N ARG A 20 0.90 0.55 16.44
CA ARG A 20 -0.24 -0.39 16.43
C ARG A 20 -1.21 -0.09 17.58
N ARG A 21 -2.50 -0.17 17.27
CA ARG A 21 -3.60 0.00 18.22
C ARG A 21 -4.37 -1.33 18.37
N PRO A 22 -5.08 -1.54 19.49
CA PRO A 22 -5.98 -2.68 19.62
C PRO A 22 -7.02 -2.71 18.49
N GLY A 23 -7.40 -3.92 18.06
CA GLY A 23 -8.40 -4.13 17.00
C GLY A 23 -7.80 -4.58 15.67
N PRO A 24 -8.60 -4.59 14.59
CA PRO A 24 -8.15 -5.00 13.26
C PRO A 24 -7.03 -4.09 12.74
N GLY A 25 -6.00 -4.71 12.15
CA GLY A 25 -4.91 -4.01 11.50
C GLY A 25 -5.35 -3.17 10.30
N GLY A 26 -4.56 -2.14 9.97
CA GLY A 26 -4.82 -1.24 8.84
C GLY A 26 -4.40 -1.81 7.49
N VAL A 27 -4.37 -0.94 6.48
CA VAL A 27 -4.00 -1.27 5.09
C VAL A 27 -2.90 -0.31 4.64
N LEU A 28 -1.87 -0.83 3.98
CA LEU A 28 -0.91 0.00 3.25
C LEU A 28 -1.53 0.42 1.92
N VAL A 29 -1.54 1.71 1.61
CA VAL A 29 -2.03 2.23 0.32
C VAL A 29 -0.87 2.92 -0.41
N LYS A 30 -0.54 2.46 -1.61
CA LYS A 30 0.54 3.02 -2.43
C LYS A 30 0.03 3.40 -3.83
N LEU A 31 -0.18 4.70 -4.05
CA LEU A 31 -0.70 5.26 -5.30
C LEU A 31 0.32 6.22 -5.92
N VAL A 32 0.16 6.50 -7.22
CA VAL A 32 0.96 7.54 -7.88
C VAL A 32 0.58 8.89 -7.27
N LYS A 33 1.58 9.69 -6.86
CA LYS A 33 1.30 11.03 -6.32
C LYS A 33 0.76 11.94 -7.43
N PRO A 34 -0.19 12.85 -7.14
CA PRO A 34 -0.61 13.87 -8.09
C PRO A 34 0.61 14.64 -8.62
N GLY A 35 0.76 14.73 -9.94
CA GLY A 35 1.88 15.39 -10.60
C GLY A 35 3.18 14.59 -10.70
N GLN A 36 3.23 13.35 -10.19
CA GLN A 36 4.37 12.46 -10.37
C GLN A 36 4.43 11.96 -11.83
N GLU A 37 5.61 12.03 -12.44
CA GLU A 37 5.81 11.61 -13.83
C GLU A 37 5.87 10.07 -13.88
N ARG A 38 4.88 9.48 -14.57
CA ARG A 38 4.64 8.03 -14.58
C ARG A 38 5.69 7.22 -15.33
N ARG A 39 6.49 7.81 -16.21
CA ARG A 39 7.56 7.11 -16.95
C ARG A 39 8.86 7.10 -16.17
N ALA A 40 9.07 8.07 -15.30
CA ALA A 40 10.29 8.24 -14.51
C ALA A 40 10.21 7.54 -13.15
N ASP A 41 9.06 7.58 -12.48
CA ASP A 41 8.95 7.13 -11.09
C ASP A 41 7.56 6.56 -10.78
N LEU A 42 7.42 5.23 -10.89
CA LEU A 42 6.22 4.53 -10.44
C LEU A 42 6.42 3.93 -9.05
N PRO A 43 5.39 3.97 -8.19
CA PRO A 43 5.36 3.19 -6.97
C PRO A 43 5.78 1.74 -7.20
N THR A 44 6.82 1.30 -6.50
CA THR A 44 7.31 -0.07 -6.62
C THR A 44 7.01 -0.86 -5.34
N LEU A 45 6.55 -2.09 -5.50
CA LEU A 45 6.30 -3.05 -4.43
C LEU A 45 7.01 -4.37 -4.73
N GLY A 46 7.46 -5.03 -3.66
CA GLY A 46 8.08 -6.35 -3.75
C GLY A 46 7.75 -7.20 -2.52
N VAL A 47 8.32 -8.41 -2.47
CA VAL A 47 8.15 -9.34 -1.33
C VAL A 47 8.54 -8.69 0.00
N ARG A 48 9.55 -7.81 0.02
CA ARG A 48 9.93 -7.04 1.21
C ARG A 48 8.80 -6.14 1.72
N THR A 49 8.03 -5.53 0.82
CA THR A 49 6.86 -4.72 1.18
C THR A 49 5.78 -5.58 1.83
N VAL A 50 5.56 -6.80 1.32
CA VAL A 50 4.61 -7.76 1.92
C VAL A 50 5.05 -8.13 3.33
N ARG A 51 6.31 -8.52 3.52
CA ARG A 51 6.87 -8.85 4.84
C ARG A 51 6.77 -7.69 5.82
N GLY A 52 7.17 -6.50 5.40
CA GLY A 52 7.06 -5.30 6.23
C GLY A 52 5.62 -4.99 6.62
N ALA A 53 4.64 -5.21 5.73
CA ALA A 53 3.23 -5.02 6.05
C ALA A 53 2.73 -6.05 7.09
N VAL A 54 3.16 -7.31 6.99
CA VAL A 54 2.88 -8.36 7.98
C VAL A 54 3.50 -8.01 9.34
N GLU A 55 4.78 -7.63 9.36
CA GLU A 55 5.50 -7.20 10.57
C GLU A 55 4.87 -5.95 11.19
N ALA A 56 4.31 -5.05 10.37
CA ALA A 56 3.54 -3.89 10.82
C ALA A 56 2.11 -4.24 11.25
N GLY A 57 1.64 -5.46 11.00
CA GLY A 57 0.34 -5.98 11.46
C GLY A 57 -0.81 -5.51 10.62
N LEU A 58 -0.51 -5.16 9.37
CA LEU A 58 -1.48 -4.74 8.41
C LEU A 58 -2.23 -5.98 7.89
N ARG A 59 -3.43 -5.73 7.38
CA ARG A 59 -4.31 -6.76 6.84
C ARG A 59 -4.24 -6.87 5.32
N GLY A 60 -3.67 -5.85 4.68
CA GLY A 60 -3.55 -5.82 3.23
C GLY A 60 -2.71 -4.68 2.71
N ILE A 61 -2.46 -4.77 1.41
CA ILE A 61 -1.81 -3.75 0.61
C ILE A 61 -2.72 -3.43 -0.58
N ALA A 62 -3.08 -2.16 -0.72
CA ALA A 62 -3.75 -1.62 -1.89
C ALA A 62 -2.78 -0.78 -2.72
N PHE A 63 -2.81 -0.94 -4.03
CA PHE A 63 -1.94 -0.21 -4.95
C PHE A 63 -2.69 0.18 -6.22
N GLU A 64 -2.22 1.21 -6.92
CA GLU A 64 -2.84 1.66 -8.16
C GLU A 64 -2.68 0.59 -9.24
N ALA A 65 -3.81 0.09 -9.75
CA ALA A 65 -3.81 -0.82 -10.89
C ALA A 65 -3.18 -0.13 -12.09
N GLU A 66 -2.27 -0.82 -12.79
CA GLU A 66 -1.51 -0.28 -13.93
C GLU A 66 -0.60 0.94 -13.59
N GLY A 67 -0.60 1.40 -12.34
CA GLY A 67 0.18 2.53 -11.84
C GLY A 67 1.28 2.15 -10.85
N ALA A 68 1.56 0.85 -10.68
CA ALA A 68 2.59 0.35 -9.77
C ALA A 68 3.41 -0.77 -10.41
N ILE A 69 4.71 -0.80 -10.11
CA ILE A 69 5.62 -1.88 -10.50
C ILE A 69 5.62 -2.95 -9.40
N LEU A 70 5.35 -4.20 -9.78
CA LEU A 70 5.47 -5.37 -8.90
C LEU A 70 6.72 -6.14 -9.30
N MET A 71 7.77 -6.13 -8.46
CA MET A 71 9.08 -6.70 -8.81
C MET A 71 9.03 -8.22 -9.07
N ASP A 72 8.19 -8.94 -8.32
CA ASP A 72 7.90 -10.36 -8.53
C ASP A 72 6.48 -10.62 -8.05
N ARG A 73 5.52 -10.47 -8.97
CA ARG A 73 4.09 -10.57 -8.65
C ARG A 73 3.74 -11.93 -8.05
N GLU A 74 4.29 -13.02 -8.57
CA GLU A 74 3.95 -14.36 -8.09
C GLU A 74 4.48 -14.60 -6.69
N ALA A 75 5.74 -14.23 -6.41
CA ALA A 75 6.30 -14.36 -5.08
C ALA A 75 5.56 -13.48 -4.07
N MET A 76 5.15 -12.27 -4.47
CA MET A 76 4.32 -11.41 -3.62
C MET A 76 2.97 -12.05 -3.27
N VAL A 77 2.28 -12.63 -4.26
CA VAL A 77 0.99 -13.32 -4.04
C VAL A 77 1.17 -14.50 -3.08
N ARG A 78 2.17 -15.36 -3.33
CA ARG A 78 2.46 -16.51 -2.45
C ARG A 78 2.75 -16.09 -1.01
N GLU A 79 3.58 -15.06 -0.82
CA GLU A 79 3.92 -14.55 0.51
C GLU A 79 2.68 -13.95 1.21
N ALA A 80 1.85 -13.20 0.47
CA ALA A 80 0.65 -12.58 1.01
C ALA A 80 -0.40 -13.64 1.41
N GLU A 81 -0.63 -14.65 0.57
CA GLU A 81 -1.52 -15.78 0.87
C GLU A 81 -1.06 -16.55 2.11
N ALA A 82 0.23 -16.88 2.19
CA ALA A 82 0.81 -17.58 3.34
C ALA A 82 0.63 -16.78 4.65
N ALA A 83 0.64 -15.45 4.57
CA ALA A 83 0.47 -14.56 5.72
C ALA A 83 -1.00 -14.17 6.00
N GLY A 84 -1.96 -14.59 5.17
CA GLY A 84 -3.36 -14.16 5.28
C GLY A 84 -3.55 -12.65 5.02
N LEU A 85 -2.67 -12.05 4.22
CA LEU A 85 -2.66 -10.65 3.83
C LEU A 85 -3.22 -10.50 2.41
N PHE A 86 -4.13 -9.55 2.18
CA PHE A 86 -4.66 -9.33 0.83
C PHE A 86 -3.79 -8.37 0.00
N LEU A 87 -3.75 -8.59 -1.31
CA LEU A 87 -3.23 -7.65 -2.30
C LEU A 87 -4.37 -7.17 -3.19
N LEU A 88 -4.54 -5.85 -3.33
CA LEU A 88 -5.64 -5.25 -4.09
C LEU A 88 -5.13 -4.18 -5.06
N GLY A 89 -5.33 -4.40 -6.36
CA GLY A 89 -5.21 -3.35 -7.37
C GLY A 89 -6.47 -2.49 -7.37
N ILE A 90 -6.33 -1.17 -7.24
CA ILE A 90 -7.46 -0.23 -7.26
C ILE A 90 -7.33 0.75 -8.42
N ASP A 91 -8.46 1.12 -9.01
CA ASP A 91 -8.56 2.27 -9.91
C ASP A 91 -9.02 3.49 -9.08
N PRO A 92 -8.15 4.48 -8.82
CA PRO A 92 -8.52 5.67 -8.06
C PRO A 92 -9.53 6.56 -8.81
N GLY A 93 -9.62 6.45 -10.15
CA GLY A 93 -10.58 7.18 -10.97
C GLY A 93 -11.98 6.55 -11.00
N ALA A 94 -12.10 5.26 -10.67
CA ALA A 94 -13.40 4.58 -10.57
C ALA A 94 -14.21 5.00 -9.34
N ALA A 95 -13.54 5.51 -8.29
CA ALA A 95 -14.19 5.96 -7.07
C ALA A 95 -14.97 7.25 -7.35
N ARG A 96 -16.30 7.14 -7.46
CA ARG A 96 -17.20 8.29 -7.47
C ARG A 96 -17.55 8.67 -6.04
N TRP A 97 -16.97 9.76 -5.58
CA TRP A 97 -17.38 10.39 -4.32
C TRP A 97 -18.55 11.30 -4.64
N ASP A 98 -19.72 11.00 -4.08
CA ASP A 98 -20.82 11.96 -4.05
C ASP A 98 -20.40 13.03 -3.04
N GLU A 99 -19.89 14.16 -3.55
CA GLU A 99 -19.71 15.37 -2.74
C GLU A 99 -21.10 15.88 -2.36
N GLY A 100 -21.76 15.20 -1.42
CA GLY A 100 -23.03 15.64 -0.87
C GLY A 100 -22.95 17.14 -0.60
N LYS A 101 -23.89 17.89 -1.19
CA LYS A 101 -24.04 19.35 -1.17
C LYS A 101 -23.25 19.99 -0.03
N ARG A 102 -22.21 20.75 -0.37
CA ARG A 102 -21.69 21.81 0.52
C ARG A 102 -22.83 22.81 0.73
N GLU A 103 -23.56 22.69 1.83
CA GLU A 103 -24.34 23.78 2.43
C GLU A 103 -23.40 24.77 3.11
#